data_AF-A0A142YIV7-F1
#
_entry.id   AF-A0A142YIV7-F1
#
_cell.length_a   1.000
_cell.length_b   1.000
_cell.length_c   1.000
_cell.angle_alpha   90.00
_cell.angle_beta   90.00
_cell.angle_gamma   90.00
#
_symmetry.space_group_name_H-M   'P 1'
#
loop_
_entity.id
_entity.type
_entity.pdbx_description
1 polymer ?
#
loop_
_entity_poly.entity_id
_entity_poly.type
_entity_poly.pdbx_seq_one_letter_code
_entity_poly.pdbx_strand_id
1 'polypeptide(L)'
;MIRLMKLLFLLGLAAMLLATFVFTVRVERLHDGRSVDRARREVNAWIGNRTAETRTIAPAGSNVGETVRQVVGQVSATEERAKADAHRQLEDEVRSWLDPQVPMSWRPPGHLLNELVVETRVTPEEKPYGTVYTANLETDFSAPRRERLVEAYRSHVVQQRIVKLGGVFGFLLVCLAATSGYIRADEATKGYYTNRLRLAAAAAVGASGVLIYQMLT
;
A
#
# COMPACT_ATOMS: atom_id res chain seq x y z
N MET A 1 -32.16 31.76 15.51
CA MET A 1 -31.41 31.24 14.34
C MET A 1 -29.88 31.29 14.52
N ILE A 2 -29.27 32.43 14.89
CA ILE A 2 -27.79 32.56 15.00
C ILE A 2 -27.16 31.50 15.92
N ARG A 3 -27.79 31.17 17.05
CA ARG A 3 -27.31 30.12 17.97
C ARG A 3 -27.36 28.71 17.38
N LEU A 4 -28.41 28.40 16.60
CA LEU A 4 -28.56 27.11 15.92
C LEU A 4 -27.47 26.92 14.85
N MET A 5 -27.19 27.99 14.09
CA MET A 5 -26.17 27.97 13.05
C MET A 5 -24.76 27.81 13.61
N LYS A 6 -24.46 28.47 14.74
CA LYS A 6 -23.19 28.25 15.47
C LYS A 6 -23.05 26.83 15.99
N LEU A 7 -24.14 26.24 16.47
CA LEU A 7 -24.12 24.88 17.03
C LEU A 7 -23.89 23.83 15.95
N LEU A 8 -24.54 23.96 14.79
CA LEU A 8 -24.28 23.10 13.62
C LEU A 8 -22.85 23.22 13.09
N PHE A 9 -22.31 24.44 13.07
CA PHE A 9 -20.92 24.66 12.65
C PHE A 9 -19.91 24.00 13.58
N LEU A 10 -20.09 24.16 14.90
CA LEU A 10 -19.24 23.51 15.90
C LEU A 10 -19.35 21.98 15.86
N LEU A 11 -20.54 21.45 15.60
CA LEU A 11 -20.76 20.00 15.51
C LEU A 11 -20.10 19.42 14.25
N GLY A 12 -20.17 20.13 13.12
CA GLY A 12 -19.44 19.77 11.90
C GLY A 12 -17.93 19.82 12.09
N LEU A 13 -17.42 20.85 12.77
CA LEU A 13 -15.99 20.99 13.07
C LEU A 13 -15.50 19.89 14.03
N ALA A 14 -16.29 19.58 15.06
CA ALA A 14 -15.99 18.49 15.99
C ALA A 14 -15.98 17.12 15.28
N ALA A 15 -16.96 16.85 14.41
CA ALA A 15 -17.00 15.61 13.63
C ALA A 15 -15.81 15.49 12.68
N MET A 16 -15.41 16.59 12.04
CA MET A 16 -14.23 16.63 11.18
C MET A 16 -12.94 16.36 11.98
N LEU A 17 -12.76 17.01 13.13
CA LEU A 17 -11.60 16.78 14.00
C LEU A 17 -11.56 15.34 14.52
N LEU A 18 -12.71 14.78 14.89
CA LEU A 18 -12.81 13.40 15.38
C LEU A 18 -12.51 12.39 14.28
N ALA A 19 -12.98 12.62 13.06
CA ALA A 19 -12.63 11.80 11.90
C ALA A 19 -11.13 11.86 11.59
N THR A 20 -10.54 13.05 11.65
CA THR A 20 -9.09 13.24 11.44
C THR A 20 -8.28 12.50 12.51
N PHE A 21 -8.69 12.62 13.78
CA PHE A 21 -8.06 11.96 14.92
C PHE A 21 -8.18 10.43 14.85
N VAL A 22 -9.34 9.90 14.49
CA VAL A 22 -9.51 8.45 14.30
C VAL A 22 -8.64 7.95 13.15
N PHE A 23 -8.47 8.74 12.08
CA PHE A 23 -7.63 8.37 10.96
C PHE A 23 -6.14 8.34 11.32
N THR A 24 -5.63 9.33 12.06
CA THR A 24 -4.25 9.32 12.56
C THR A 24 -4.01 8.17 13.54
N VAL A 25 -4.88 7.99 14.53
CA VAL A 25 -4.73 6.91 15.52
C VAL A 25 -4.79 5.51 14.87
N ARG A 26 -5.60 5.32 13.83
CA ARG A 26 -5.68 4.03 13.12
C ARG A 26 -4.43 3.74 12.29
N VAL A 27 -3.82 4.76 11.70
CA VAL A 27 -2.53 4.64 11.00
C VAL A 27 -1.42 4.28 11.98
N GLU A 28 -1.45 4.83 13.18
CA GLU A 28 -0.46 4.57 14.23
C GLU A 28 -0.63 3.19 14.87
N ARG A 29 -1.88 2.69 15.02
CA ARG A 29 -2.13 1.30 15.46
C ARG A 29 -1.69 0.23 14.47
N LEU A 30 -1.58 0.54 13.18
CA LEU A 30 -0.96 -0.35 12.19
C LEU A 30 0.57 -0.31 12.25
N HIS A 31 1.15 0.65 13.00
CA HIS A 31 2.58 0.79 13.27
C HIS A 31 2.95 0.44 14.73
N ASP A 32 2.01 -0.12 15.51
CA ASP A 32 2.15 -0.36 16.95
C ASP A 32 3.14 -1.50 17.28
N GLY A 33 4.39 -1.09 17.51
CA GLY A 33 5.09 -1.37 18.76
C GLY A 33 5.83 -2.70 18.91
N ARG A 34 5.39 -3.79 18.29
CA ARG A 34 6.02 -5.11 18.51
C ARG A 34 7.28 -5.39 17.68
N SER A 35 7.47 -4.69 16.57
CA SER A 35 8.64 -4.87 15.68
C SER A 35 9.89 -4.17 16.21
N VAL A 36 9.75 -2.91 16.65
CA VAL A 36 10.90 -2.08 17.06
C VAL A 36 11.53 -2.58 18.35
N ASP A 37 10.72 -3.04 19.32
CA ASP A 37 11.24 -3.58 20.59
C ASP A 37 11.85 -4.99 20.48
N ARG A 38 11.53 -5.73 19.41
CA ARG A 38 12.18 -7.00 19.09
C ARG A 38 13.50 -6.76 18.35
N ALA A 39 13.50 -5.86 17.36
CA ALA A 39 14.72 -5.44 16.66
C ALA A 39 15.75 -4.81 17.61
N ARG A 40 15.32 -3.97 18.56
CA ARG A 40 16.23 -3.35 19.54
C ARG A 40 16.82 -4.36 20.53
N ARG A 41 16.08 -5.42 20.89
CA ARG A 41 16.58 -6.51 21.74
C ARG A 41 17.55 -7.42 21.00
N GLU A 42 17.30 -7.74 19.73
CA GLU A 42 18.21 -8.55 18.92
C GLU A 42 19.52 -7.81 18.60
N VAL A 43 19.45 -6.51 18.31
CA VAL A 43 20.66 -5.69 18.07
C VAL A 43 21.51 -5.56 19.34
N ASN A 44 20.90 -5.34 20.51
CA ASN A 44 21.64 -5.29 21.77
C ASN A 44 22.24 -6.66 22.17
N ALA A 45 21.55 -7.77 21.87
CA ALA A 45 22.09 -9.11 22.11
C ALA A 45 23.27 -9.45 21.17
N TRP A 46 23.25 -8.95 19.94
CA TRP A 46 24.32 -9.17 18.97
C TRP A 46 25.56 -8.32 19.23
N ILE A 47 25.41 -7.05 19.65
CA ILE A 47 26.57 -6.18 19.95
C ILE A 47 27.34 -6.68 21.18
N GLY A 48 26.65 -7.26 22.17
CA GLY A 48 27.29 -7.81 23.38
C GLY A 48 28.25 -8.98 23.14
N ASN A 49 28.12 -9.70 22.02
CA ASN A 49 28.92 -10.91 21.75
C ASN A 49 30.11 -10.70 20.81
N ARG A 50 30.42 -9.47 20.38
CA ARG A 50 31.46 -9.20 19.36
C ARG A 50 32.84 -8.78 19.87
N THR A 51 33.01 -8.62 21.17
CA THR A 51 34.34 -8.36 21.74
C THR A 51 35.00 -9.70 22.08
N ALA A 52 35.82 -10.23 21.15
CA ALA A 52 37.03 -11.05 21.39
C ALA A 52 37.29 -12.22 20.41
N GLU A 53 36.90 -12.18 19.14
CA GLU A 53 37.45 -13.12 18.15
C GLU A 53 38.01 -12.40 16.92
N THR A 54 39.33 -12.18 16.97
CA THR A 54 40.15 -11.74 15.85
C THR A 54 40.21 -12.87 14.80
N ARG A 55 39.20 -12.94 13.94
CA ARG A 55 39.14 -13.90 12.83
C ARG A 55 39.95 -13.38 11.65
N THR A 56 41.01 -14.13 11.32
CA THR A 56 41.85 -14.03 10.13
C THR A 56 40.99 -13.89 8.86
N ILE A 57 41.22 -12.81 8.11
CA ILE A 57 40.49 -12.47 6.88
C ILE A 57 41.01 -13.37 5.76
N ALA A 58 40.29 -14.44 5.46
CA ALA A 58 40.42 -15.16 4.19
C ALA A 58 39.67 -14.38 3.09
N PRO A 59 40.20 -14.33 1.85
CA PRO A 59 39.57 -13.60 0.76
C PRO A 59 38.17 -14.16 0.46
N ALA A 60 37.18 -13.27 0.54
CA ALA A 60 35.78 -13.57 0.26
C ALA A 60 35.60 -13.92 -1.22
N GLY A 61 35.66 -15.21 -1.54
CA GLY A 61 35.06 -15.73 -2.76
C GLY A 61 33.57 -15.42 -2.72
N SER A 62 33.12 -14.55 -3.62
CA SER A 62 31.72 -14.19 -3.80
C SER A 62 30.93 -15.45 -4.16
N ASN A 63 30.14 -15.97 -3.22
CA ASN A 63 29.12 -16.98 -3.47
C ASN A 63 27.97 -16.35 -4.27
N VAL A 64 28.23 -16.00 -5.52
CA VAL A 64 27.23 -15.51 -6.49
C VAL A 64 26.15 -16.58 -6.75
N GLY A 65 26.42 -17.85 -6.40
CA GLY A 65 25.51 -18.97 -6.62
C GLY A 65 24.35 -19.13 -5.62
N GLU A 66 24.29 -18.39 -4.50
CA GLU A 66 23.22 -18.60 -3.49
C GLU A 66 21.95 -17.75 -3.76
N THR A 67 21.96 -16.97 -4.84
CA THR A 67 20.92 -15.96 -5.07
C THR A 67 19.78 -16.42 -5.96
N VAL A 68 20.01 -17.46 -6.76
CA VAL A 68 19.00 -18.05 -7.63
C VAL A 68 18.26 -19.15 -6.87
N ARG A 69 16.97 -18.95 -6.66
CA ARG A 69 16.08 -19.95 -6.05
C ARG A 69 15.12 -20.48 -7.10
N GLN A 70 14.85 -21.78 -7.04
CA GLN A 70 13.82 -22.41 -7.84
C GLN A 70 12.48 -22.35 -7.10
N VAL A 71 11.47 -21.76 -7.74
CA VAL A 71 10.07 -21.76 -7.29
C VAL A 71 9.30 -22.76 -8.14
N VAL A 72 8.73 -23.78 -7.50
CA VAL A 72 8.02 -24.87 -8.16
C VAL A 72 6.52 -24.63 -8.06
N GLY A 73 5.86 -24.52 -9.21
CA GLY A 73 4.42 -24.42 -9.34
C GLY A 73 3.68 -25.71 -8.98
N GLN A 74 2.37 -25.60 -8.75
CA GLN A 74 1.51 -26.78 -8.61
C GLN A 74 1.35 -27.53 -9.95
N VAL A 75 1.16 -28.85 -9.85
CA VAL A 75 0.89 -29.72 -11.00
C VAL A 75 -0.46 -29.35 -11.62
N SER A 76 -0.46 -29.08 -12.92
CA SER A 76 -1.63 -28.58 -13.64
C SER A 76 -1.86 -29.36 -14.94
N ALA A 77 -3.12 -29.46 -15.37
CA ALA A 77 -3.49 -30.21 -16.58
C ALA A 77 -3.04 -29.52 -17.89
N THR A 78 -2.73 -28.22 -17.84
CA THR A 78 -2.25 -27.45 -19.00
C THR A 78 -1.02 -26.65 -18.63
N GLU A 79 -0.14 -26.41 -19.61
CA GLU A 79 1.08 -25.61 -19.42
C GLU A 79 0.80 -24.19 -18.93
N GLU A 80 -0.20 -23.53 -19.51
CA GLU A 80 -0.58 -22.16 -19.15
C GLU A 80 -1.00 -22.06 -17.69
N ARG A 81 -1.79 -23.04 -17.22
CA ARG A 81 -2.23 -23.10 -15.82
C ARG A 81 -1.06 -23.39 -14.88
N ALA A 82 -0.16 -24.29 -15.25
CA ALA A 82 1.06 -24.58 -14.48
C ALA A 82 1.94 -23.32 -14.32
N LYS A 83 2.13 -22.55 -15.40
CA LYS A 83 2.85 -21.26 -15.35
C LYS A 83 2.16 -20.25 -14.44
N ALA A 84 0.84 -20.08 -14.58
CA ALA A 84 0.07 -19.18 -13.74
C ALA A 84 0.14 -19.57 -12.25
N ASP A 85 0.13 -20.87 -11.94
CA ASP A 85 0.28 -21.40 -10.59
C ASP A 85 1.67 -21.09 -10.01
N ALA A 86 2.73 -21.32 -10.80
CA ALA A 86 4.10 -20.99 -10.40
C ALA A 86 4.28 -19.48 -10.15
N HIS A 87 3.67 -18.62 -10.98
CA HIS A 87 3.69 -17.18 -10.75
C HIS A 87 2.98 -16.77 -9.46
N ARG A 88 1.85 -17.41 -9.11
CA ARG A 88 1.16 -17.16 -7.82
C ARG A 88 2.03 -17.56 -6.64
N GLN A 89 2.72 -18.70 -6.73
CA GLN A 89 3.67 -19.14 -5.71
C GLN A 89 4.87 -18.19 -5.58
N LEU A 90 5.40 -17.71 -6.71
CA LEU A 90 6.46 -16.71 -6.72
C LEU A 90 6.02 -15.41 -6.03
N GLU A 91 4.79 -14.94 -6.28
CA GLU A 91 4.25 -13.76 -5.60
C GLU A 91 4.24 -13.94 -4.07
N ASP A 92 3.78 -15.09 -3.59
CA ASP A 92 3.75 -15.39 -2.15
C ASP A 92 5.14 -15.52 -1.54
N GLU A 93 6.09 -16.15 -2.23
CA GLU A 93 7.49 -16.23 -1.79
C GLU A 93 8.15 -14.85 -1.73
N VAL A 94 7.94 -14.02 -2.75
CA VAL A 94 8.46 -12.64 -2.78
C VAL A 94 7.87 -11.82 -1.65
N ARG A 95 6.57 -11.95 -1.36
CA ARG A 95 5.94 -11.25 -0.23
C ARG A 95 6.55 -11.66 1.11
N SER A 96 6.77 -12.96 1.32
CA SER A 96 7.47 -13.48 2.51
C SER A 96 8.90 -12.95 2.61
N TRP A 97 9.62 -12.91 1.49
CA TRP A 97 11.00 -12.42 1.44
C TRP A 97 11.14 -10.92 1.71
N LEU A 98 10.12 -10.13 1.37
CA LEU A 98 10.11 -8.69 1.61
C LEU A 98 9.75 -8.32 3.07
N ASP A 99 9.21 -9.25 3.86
CA ASP A 99 8.96 -9.06 5.30
C ASP A 99 10.30 -8.81 6.05
N PRO A 100 10.39 -7.86 6.99
CA PRO A 100 9.34 -6.99 7.52
C PRO A 100 9.22 -5.61 6.84
N GLN A 101 9.97 -5.35 5.77
CA GLN A 101 10.08 -4.00 5.19
C GLN A 101 8.83 -3.60 4.40
N VAL A 102 8.19 -4.57 3.75
CA VAL A 102 6.97 -4.36 2.98
C VAL A 102 5.86 -5.20 3.60
N PRO A 103 4.68 -4.62 3.89
CA PRO A 103 3.60 -5.36 4.49
C PRO A 103 3.08 -6.43 3.53
N MET A 104 2.74 -7.60 4.09
CA MET A 104 2.16 -8.71 3.33
C MET A 104 0.91 -8.31 2.52
N SER A 105 0.16 -7.27 2.88
CA SER A 105 -1.01 -6.83 2.11
C SER A 105 -0.67 -6.17 0.77
N TRP A 106 0.57 -5.73 0.56
CA TRP A 106 0.99 -5.15 -0.71
C TRP A 106 1.27 -6.25 -1.73
N ARG A 107 0.73 -6.08 -2.95
CA ARG A 107 0.97 -6.98 -4.07
C ARG A 107 1.98 -6.36 -5.02
N PRO A 108 3.11 -7.04 -5.30
CA PRO A 108 4.10 -6.54 -6.24
C PRO A 108 3.52 -6.47 -7.67
N PRO A 109 3.82 -5.42 -8.45
CA PRO A 109 3.44 -5.35 -9.85
C PRO A 109 4.01 -6.52 -10.66
N GLY A 110 3.17 -7.12 -11.52
CA GLY A 110 3.56 -8.32 -12.28
C GLY A 110 4.80 -8.16 -13.14
N HIS A 111 5.06 -6.96 -13.69
CA HIS A 111 6.28 -6.70 -14.46
C HIS A 111 7.55 -6.81 -13.61
N LEU A 112 7.52 -6.36 -12.35
CA LEU A 112 8.67 -6.49 -11.44
C LEU A 112 8.87 -7.94 -11.00
N LEU A 113 7.81 -8.71 -10.84
CA LEU A 113 7.92 -10.16 -10.59
C LEU A 113 8.55 -10.88 -11.78
N ASN A 114 8.12 -10.55 -13.00
CA ASN A 114 8.66 -11.14 -14.22
C ASN A 114 10.15 -10.83 -14.40
N GLU A 115 10.61 -9.66 -13.96
CA GLU A 115 12.03 -9.31 -13.94
C GLU A 115 12.88 -10.14 -12.96
N LEU A 116 12.26 -10.79 -11.96
CA LEU A 116 12.94 -11.72 -11.08
C LEU A 116 13.15 -13.08 -11.74
N VAL A 117 12.31 -13.45 -12.71
CA VAL A 117 12.36 -14.75 -13.38
C VAL A 117 13.52 -14.74 -14.38
N VAL A 118 14.54 -15.52 -14.08
CA VAL A 118 15.70 -15.74 -14.96
C VAL A 118 15.33 -16.73 -16.05
N GLU A 119 14.70 -17.84 -15.67
CA GLU A 119 14.30 -18.89 -16.60
C GLU A 119 12.97 -19.51 -16.16
N THR A 120 12.15 -19.90 -17.14
CA THR A 120 10.92 -20.66 -16.94
C THR A 120 11.06 -21.99 -17.66
N ARG A 121 11.03 -23.10 -16.90
CA ARG A 121 11.03 -24.46 -17.45
C ARG A 121 9.72 -25.14 -17.13
N VAL A 122 9.06 -25.69 -18.14
CA VAL A 122 7.86 -26.51 -17.94
C VAL A 122 8.23 -27.96 -18.21
N THR A 123 8.01 -28.82 -17.23
CA THR A 123 8.30 -30.24 -17.31
C THR A 123 6.98 -31.00 -17.48
N PRO A 124 6.75 -31.66 -18.63
CA PRO A 124 5.64 -32.58 -18.78
C PRO A 124 5.94 -33.87 -17.99
N GLU A 125 4.97 -34.33 -17.21
CA GLU A 125 5.01 -35.60 -16.49
C GLU A 125 3.87 -36.48 -16.98
N GLU A 126 4.20 -37.67 -17.50
CA GLU A 126 3.19 -38.66 -17.87
C GLU A 126 2.68 -39.37 -16.60
N LYS A 127 1.37 -39.26 -16.34
CA LYS A 127 0.68 -39.99 -15.27
C LYS A 127 -0.32 -40.97 -15.89
N PRO A 128 -0.80 -41.99 -15.14
CA PRO A 128 -1.77 -42.96 -15.65
C PRO A 128 -3.08 -42.36 -16.19
N TYR A 129 -3.39 -41.12 -15.82
CA TYR A 129 -4.61 -40.40 -16.18
C TYR A 129 -4.37 -39.27 -17.19
N GLY A 130 -3.17 -39.16 -17.77
CA GLY A 130 -2.81 -38.15 -18.78
C GLY A 130 -1.51 -37.42 -18.48
N THR A 131 -1.08 -36.59 -19.43
CA THR A 131 0.07 -35.70 -19.27
C THR A 131 -0.31 -34.53 -18.37
N VAL A 132 0.47 -34.31 -17.32
CA VAL A 132 0.37 -33.12 -16.45
C VAL A 132 1.63 -32.29 -16.59
N TYR A 133 1.53 -31.01 -16.24
CA TYR A 133 2.60 -30.05 -16.40
C TYR A 133 2.97 -29.42 -15.07
N THR A 134 4.26 -29.36 -14.78
CA THR A 134 4.83 -28.67 -13.62
C THR A 134 5.73 -27.55 -14.13
N ALA A 135 5.48 -26.30 -13.72
CA ALA A 135 6.31 -25.17 -14.10
C ALA A 135 7.31 -24.84 -12.98
N ASN A 136 8.59 -24.76 -13.34
CA ASN A 136 9.72 -24.40 -12.48
C ASN A 136 10.22 -23.03 -12.92
N LEU A 137 10.25 -22.07 -11.98
CA LEU A 137 10.79 -20.73 -12.20
C LEU A 137 12.13 -20.62 -11.49
N GLU A 138 13.20 -20.38 -12.24
CA GLU A 138 14.48 -19.98 -11.67
C GLU A 138 14.43 -18.47 -11.44
N THR A 139 14.56 -18.04 -10.20
CA THR A 139 14.29 -16.66 -9.78
C THR A 139 15.44 -16.04 -9.01
N ASP A 140 15.79 -14.79 -9.33
CA ASP A 140 16.88 -14.04 -8.72
C ASP A 140 16.39 -13.26 -7.50
N PHE A 141 16.74 -13.74 -6.30
CA PHE A 141 16.45 -13.09 -5.02
C PHE A 141 17.62 -12.20 -4.54
N SER A 142 18.26 -11.48 -5.46
CA SER A 142 19.40 -10.62 -5.14
C SER A 142 19.01 -9.37 -4.36
N ALA A 143 19.93 -8.87 -3.54
CA ALA A 143 19.72 -7.63 -2.80
C ALA A 143 19.36 -6.43 -3.71
N PRO A 144 19.99 -6.23 -4.89
CA PRO A 144 19.58 -5.16 -5.82
C PRO A 144 18.14 -5.32 -6.33
N ARG A 145 17.68 -6.56 -6.57
CA ARG A 145 16.27 -6.82 -6.95
C ARG A 145 15.32 -6.50 -5.80
N ARG A 146 15.71 -6.84 -4.57
CA ARG A 146 14.96 -6.49 -3.35
C ARG A 146 14.76 -4.99 -3.25
N GLU A 147 15.83 -4.22 -3.40
CA GLU A 147 15.82 -2.77 -3.29
C GLU A 147 14.87 -2.13 -4.31
N ARG A 148 14.84 -2.64 -5.55
CA ARG A 148 13.88 -2.17 -6.56
C ARG A 148 12.42 -2.40 -6.17
N LEU A 149 12.09 -3.57 -5.62
CA LEU A 149 10.74 -3.87 -5.13
C LEU A 149 10.36 -2.99 -3.94
N VAL A 150 11.29 -2.78 -3.00
CA VAL A 150 11.08 -1.89 -1.85
C VAL A 150 10.84 -0.45 -2.31
N GLU A 151 11.58 0.02 -3.31
CA GLU A 151 11.40 1.36 -3.86
C GLU A 151 10.06 1.51 -4.61
N ALA A 152 9.66 0.48 -5.37
CA ALA A 152 8.33 0.42 -5.98
C ALA A 152 7.21 0.47 -4.93
N TYR A 153 7.37 -0.19 -3.78
CA TYR A 153 6.44 -0.07 -2.67
C TYR A 153 6.41 1.35 -2.09
N ARG A 154 7.58 1.96 -1.82
CA ARG A 154 7.69 3.32 -1.26
C ARG A 154 7.01 4.36 -2.16
N SER A 155 7.30 4.32 -3.46
CA SER A 155 6.67 5.21 -4.43
C SER A 155 5.15 5.05 -4.45
N HIS A 156 4.64 3.82 -4.38
CA HIS A 156 3.19 3.56 -4.28
C HIS A 156 2.56 4.16 -3.01
N VAL A 157 3.20 3.99 -1.86
CA VAL A 157 2.73 4.58 -0.58
C VAL A 157 2.73 6.11 -0.64
N VAL A 158 3.76 6.71 -1.22
CA VAL A 158 3.85 8.18 -1.39
C VAL A 158 2.72 8.66 -2.30
N GLN A 159 2.48 8.00 -3.43
CA GLN A 159 1.40 8.36 -4.34
C GLN A 159 0.03 8.29 -3.66
N GLN A 160 -0.25 7.22 -2.91
CA GLN A 160 -1.50 7.09 -2.15
C GLN A 160 -1.67 8.21 -1.11
N ARG A 161 -0.60 8.60 -0.41
CA ARG A 161 -0.63 9.69 0.57
C ARG A 161 -0.88 11.05 -0.10
N ILE A 162 -0.24 11.31 -1.23
CA ILE A 162 -0.44 12.55 -2.00
C ILE A 162 -1.88 12.65 -2.50
N VAL A 163 -2.44 11.57 -3.05
CA VAL A 163 -3.84 11.54 -3.51
C VAL A 163 -4.80 11.78 -2.33
N LYS A 164 -4.55 11.15 -1.18
CA LYS A 164 -5.34 11.36 0.04
C LYS A 164 -5.33 12.81 0.51
N LEU A 165 -4.13 13.40 0.63
CA LEU A 165 -3.97 14.79 1.04
C LEU A 165 -4.58 15.75 0.02
N GLY A 166 -4.38 15.50 -1.27
CA GLY A 166 -4.98 16.27 -2.36
C GLY A 166 -6.51 16.21 -2.35
N GLY A 167 -7.10 15.04 -2.09
CA GLY A 167 -8.54 14.87 -1.94
C GLY A 167 -9.12 15.67 -0.77
N VAL A 168 -8.48 15.60 0.40
CA VAL A 168 -8.87 16.39 1.58
C VAL A 168 -8.75 17.89 1.31
N PHE A 169 -7.64 18.33 0.70
CA PHE A 169 -7.44 19.74 0.38
C PHE A 169 -8.43 20.25 -0.66
N GLY A 170 -8.68 19.48 -1.72
CA GLY A 170 -9.68 19.78 -2.74
C GLY A 170 -11.09 19.90 -2.15
N PHE A 171 -11.46 19.01 -1.23
CA PHE A 171 -12.74 19.09 -0.51
C PHE A 171 -12.89 20.41 0.25
N LEU A 172 -11.86 20.80 1.00
CA LEU A 172 -11.86 22.05 1.76
C LEU A 172 -12.04 23.26 0.84
N LEU A 173 -11.32 23.30 -0.28
CA LEU A 173 -11.47 24.38 -1.26
C LEU A 173 -12.90 24.47 -1.81
N VAL A 174 -13.56 23.34 -2.07
CA VAL A 174 -14.97 23.32 -2.50
C VAL A 174 -15.89 23.87 -1.40
N CYS A 175 -15.67 23.49 -0.13
CA CYS A 175 -16.45 24.02 0.99
C CYS A 175 -16.28 25.55 1.14
N LEU A 176 -15.04 26.05 1.03
CA LEU A 176 -14.76 27.49 1.07
C LEU A 176 -15.39 28.21 -0.13
N ALA A 177 -15.26 27.66 -1.34
CA ALA A 177 -15.86 28.22 -2.55
C ALA A 177 -17.39 28.27 -2.45
N ALA A 178 -18.03 27.22 -1.94
CA ALA A 178 -19.47 27.18 -1.71
C ALA A 178 -19.91 28.22 -0.68
N THR A 179 -19.16 28.39 0.42
CA THR A 179 -19.45 29.38 1.46
C THR A 179 -19.29 30.80 0.94
N SER A 180 -18.20 31.07 0.22
CA SER A 180 -17.94 32.38 -0.41
C SER A 180 -18.98 32.71 -1.48
N GLY A 181 -19.32 31.75 -2.34
CA GLY A 181 -20.37 31.88 -3.34
C GLY A 181 -21.74 32.12 -2.72
N TYR A 182 -22.05 31.46 -1.60
CA TYR A 182 -23.27 31.68 -0.84
C TYR A 182 -23.37 33.13 -0.33
N ILE A 183 -22.33 33.65 0.32
CA ILE A 183 -22.33 35.04 0.85
C ILE A 183 -22.57 36.04 -0.28
N ARG A 184 -21.84 35.90 -1.39
CA ARG A 184 -21.97 36.82 -2.53
C ARG A 184 -23.35 36.75 -3.20
N ALA A 185 -23.93 35.56 -3.30
CA ALA A 185 -25.27 35.37 -3.85
C ALA A 185 -26.37 35.89 -2.90
N ASP A 186 -26.17 35.78 -1.59
CA ASP A 186 -27.10 36.31 -0.59
C ASP A 186 -27.17 37.85 -0.64
N GLU A 187 -26.01 38.50 -0.73
CA GLU A 187 -25.90 39.96 -0.91
C GLU A 187 -26.58 40.42 -2.19
N ALA A 188 -26.36 39.72 -3.30
CA ALA A 188 -26.96 40.06 -4.60
C ALA A 188 -28.50 39.90 -4.62
N THR A 189 -29.02 38.93 -3.87
CA THR A 189 -30.46 38.60 -3.88
C THR A 189 -31.24 39.23 -2.73
N LYS A 190 -30.59 40.03 -1.87
CA LYS A 190 -31.17 40.60 -0.64
C LYS A 190 -31.90 39.54 0.22
N GLY A 191 -31.42 38.29 0.18
CA GLY A 191 -32.00 37.16 0.92
C GLY A 191 -33.22 36.46 0.30
N TYR A 192 -33.70 36.85 -0.88
CA TYR A 192 -34.94 36.28 -1.47
C TYR A 192 -34.83 34.78 -1.83
N TYR A 193 -33.60 34.26 -2.04
CA TYR A 193 -33.36 32.88 -2.51
C TYR A 193 -32.58 31.98 -1.53
N THR A 194 -32.53 32.36 -0.25
CA THR A 194 -31.73 31.66 0.79
C THR A 194 -31.96 30.15 0.85
N ASN A 195 -33.20 29.66 0.72
CA ASN A 195 -33.47 28.22 0.77
C ASN A 195 -32.95 27.43 -0.43
N ARG A 196 -33.06 27.95 -1.66
CA ARG A 196 -32.58 27.25 -2.87
C ARG A 196 -31.06 27.25 -2.92
N LEU A 197 -30.42 28.35 -2.51
CA LEU A 197 -28.97 28.47 -2.40
C LEU A 197 -28.37 27.49 -1.39
N ARG A 198 -29.02 27.32 -0.23
CA ARG A 198 -28.59 26.32 0.77
C ARG A 198 -28.68 24.90 0.23
N LEU A 199 -29.76 24.57 -0.50
CA LEU A 199 -29.92 23.25 -1.10
C LEU A 199 -28.86 22.99 -2.18
N ALA A 200 -28.57 23.98 -3.02
CA ALA A 200 -27.50 23.88 -4.03
C ALA A 200 -26.11 23.72 -3.38
N ALA A 201 -25.80 24.49 -2.34
CA ALA A 201 -24.54 24.37 -1.60
C ALA A 201 -24.41 23.00 -0.92
N ALA A 202 -25.48 22.52 -0.26
CA ALA A 202 -25.50 21.20 0.37
C ALA A 202 -25.34 20.08 -0.67
N ALA A 203 -26.01 20.19 -1.82
CA ALA A 203 -25.89 19.25 -2.92
C ALA A 203 -24.46 19.23 -3.50
N ALA A 204 -23.83 20.40 -3.68
CA ALA A 204 -22.45 20.49 -4.15
C ALA A 204 -21.46 19.84 -3.18
N VAL A 205 -21.55 20.17 -1.88
CA VAL A 205 -20.67 19.58 -0.85
C VAL A 205 -20.92 18.07 -0.72
N GLY A 206 -22.18 17.64 -0.78
CA GLY A 206 -22.54 16.23 -0.76
C GLY A 206 -21.97 15.46 -1.96
N ALA A 207 -22.13 15.99 -3.17
CA ALA A 207 -21.59 15.38 -4.39
C ALA A 207 -20.06 15.27 -4.36
N SER A 208 -19.36 16.33 -3.91
CA SER A 208 -17.91 16.29 -3.75
C SER A 208 -17.46 15.25 -2.71
N GLY A 209 -18.19 15.11 -1.60
CA GLY A 209 -17.90 14.09 -0.59
C GLY A 209 -17.98 12.66 -1.14
N VAL A 210 -19.01 12.36 -1.96
CA VAL A 210 -19.18 11.03 -2.58
C VAL A 210 -18.04 10.73 -3.56
N LEU A 211 -17.67 11.68 -4.41
CA LEU A 211 -16.57 11.50 -5.38
C LEU A 211 -15.24 11.22 -4.69
N ILE A 212 -14.95 11.96 -3.60
CA ILE A 212 -13.71 11.75 -2.84
C ILE A 212 -13.73 10.40 -2.13
N TYR A 213 -14.88 9.99 -1.57
CA TYR A 213 -15.01 8.67 -0.97
C TYR A 213 -14.72 7.54 -1.98
N GLN A 214 -15.23 7.66 -3.21
CA GLN A 214 -14.99 6.70 -4.28
C GLN A 214 -13.53 6.66 -4.75
N MET A 215 -12.81 7.78 -4.71
CA MET A 215 -11.37 7.81 -5.04
C MET A 215 -10.48 7.25 -3.92
N LEU A 216 -10.96 7.25 -2.68
CA LEU A 216 -10.20 6.83 -1.50
C LEU A 216 -10.40 5.36 -1.12
N THR A 217 -11.46 4.74 -1.62
CA THR A 217 -11.83 3.35 -1.35
C THR A 217 -11.35 2.46 -2.49
#